data_AF-A0A0V1DES6-F1
#
_entry.id   AF-A0A0V1DES6-F1
#
_cell.length_a   1.000
_cell.length_b   1.000
_cell.length_c   1.000
_cell.angle_alpha   90.00
_cell.angle_beta   90.00
_cell.angle_gamma   90.00
#
_symmetry.space_group_name_H-M   'P 1'
#
loop_
_entity.id
_entity.type
_entity.pdbx_description
1 polymer ?
#
loop_
_entity_poly.entity_id
_entity_poly.type
_entity_poly.pdbx_seq_one_letter_code
_entity_poly.pdbx_strand_id
1 'polypeptide(L)'
;MTQHNENWMRDLPLFLKLKPLTHLFIPGSHQSFSDLLNKKLPIATDVPKFLRFVDSPWARKIIERWGRCQELHVTDQLRFGIRYFDVRVAFLPGECEQSLDIFLLHGLYGRPIKEVLDEIYTFISDHPEEILILDINHFYNFNDELHRKFLIQLEHLFNGKFIPAPPSLSLNQVTVNFAQQHGFQLLLFYQQKLAEHFSFTWPSSYIASPWANTNNLQHLWQYTENILTCRDQILPKGGFFVTQCILTPTWWNIVRHFKKSLRTVMATKTTEQAVSWLKKNSILLMPFFNIVIVDFVELFDFCTTVIQLNFHFEFLIYNVTLLFSVWILMYNDRFISIVNQLSISFGDASGSDSGGEESEIKLPGKVGKKRLAKLRAKEERKQAREAEEEERALKRQIEEERAEKRRKREEEEEEKERQKELEEKRRLEEEKRKEQEEYEKLKQGFTVEEQGCDVDINEDTANLLKEFVEYIQKAKVVSMEELAGQFQMRSIDVIDRLKNLLADGMLTGVIDDRGKFIFVTEDEMKAIVTFVKQRGRVSVDDLVDYSNKLINMDPQDVTLQCS
;
A
#
# COMPACT_ATOMS: atom_id res chain seq x y z
N MET A 1 18.49 1.93 -21.93
CA MET A 1 17.48 1.82 -23.00
C MET A 1 16.15 1.58 -22.31
N THR A 2 15.08 2.27 -22.69
CA THR A 2 13.72 1.93 -22.22
C THR A 2 13.34 0.58 -22.82
N GLN A 3 13.07 -0.41 -21.97
CA GLN A 3 12.67 -1.74 -22.42
C GLN A 3 11.15 -1.72 -22.65
N HIS A 4 10.75 -1.64 -23.91
CA HIS A 4 9.34 -1.67 -24.31
C HIS A 4 8.82 -3.10 -24.14
N ASN A 5 8.01 -3.33 -23.11
CA ASN A 5 7.39 -4.62 -22.80
C ASN A 5 6.08 -4.83 -23.58
N GLU A 6 5.89 -4.12 -24.70
CA GLU A 6 4.61 -3.99 -25.40
C GLU A 6 4.07 -5.30 -25.99
N ASN A 7 4.91 -6.34 -26.10
CA ASN A 7 4.55 -7.68 -26.60
C ASN A 7 4.84 -8.80 -25.57
N TRP A 8 4.85 -8.50 -24.27
CA TRP A 8 5.38 -9.46 -23.28
C TRP A 8 4.57 -10.76 -23.15
N MET A 9 3.25 -10.75 -23.43
CA MET A 9 2.43 -11.98 -23.38
C MET A 9 2.60 -12.84 -24.63
N ARG A 10 2.84 -12.23 -25.80
CA ARG A 10 3.30 -12.91 -27.02
C ARG A 10 4.63 -13.60 -26.79
N ASP A 11 5.57 -12.90 -26.17
CA ASP A 11 6.96 -13.34 -26.03
C ASP A 11 7.17 -14.31 -24.84
N LEU A 12 6.10 -14.67 -24.10
CA LEU A 12 6.13 -15.74 -23.10
C LEU A 12 6.46 -17.10 -23.73
N PRO A 13 7.32 -17.93 -23.10
CA PRO A 13 7.53 -19.31 -23.50
C PRO A 13 6.27 -20.15 -23.28
N LEU A 14 6.09 -21.20 -24.09
CA LEU A 14 4.85 -21.99 -24.14
C LEU A 14 4.40 -22.54 -22.77
N PHE A 15 5.32 -22.94 -21.90
CA PHE A 15 4.97 -23.45 -20.56
C PHE A 15 4.36 -22.38 -19.64
N LEU A 16 4.67 -21.10 -19.85
CA LEU A 16 3.98 -19.98 -19.19
C LEU A 16 2.69 -19.62 -19.94
N LYS A 17 2.67 -19.68 -21.29
CA LYS A 17 1.43 -19.45 -22.06
C LYS A 17 0.31 -20.46 -21.74
N LEU A 18 0.67 -21.67 -21.33
CA LEU A 18 -0.27 -22.73 -20.92
C LEU A 18 -0.73 -22.62 -19.45
N LYS A 19 -0.23 -21.66 -18.66
CA LYS A 19 -0.76 -21.40 -17.31
C LYS A 19 -2.08 -20.63 -17.38
N PRO A 20 -2.99 -20.80 -16.39
CA PRO A 20 -4.15 -19.92 -16.25
C PRO A 20 -3.70 -18.49 -15.98
N LEU A 21 -4.43 -17.49 -16.49
CA LEU A 21 -4.10 -16.07 -16.28
C LEU A 21 -4.07 -15.68 -14.79
N THR A 22 -4.80 -16.41 -13.93
CA THR A 22 -4.81 -16.26 -12.46
C THR A 22 -3.52 -16.69 -11.75
N HIS A 23 -2.58 -17.29 -12.48
CA HIS A 23 -1.27 -17.79 -12.02
C HIS A 23 -0.08 -17.11 -12.72
N LEU A 24 -0.32 -16.04 -13.50
CA LEU A 24 0.71 -15.16 -14.04
C LEU A 24 0.87 -13.92 -13.16
N PHE A 25 2.07 -13.33 -13.19
CA PHE A 25 2.38 -12.05 -12.56
C PHE A 25 2.10 -10.95 -13.59
N ILE A 26 1.07 -10.15 -13.32
CA ILE A 26 0.50 -9.17 -14.26
C ILE A 26 0.63 -7.76 -13.67
N PRO A 27 1.37 -6.83 -14.31
CA PRO A 27 1.41 -5.45 -13.86
C PRO A 27 0.13 -4.72 -14.26
N GLY A 28 -0.44 -3.99 -13.31
CA GLY A 28 -1.60 -3.13 -13.50
C GLY A 28 -1.41 -1.71 -12.97
N SER A 29 -2.28 -0.80 -13.38
CA SER A 29 -2.33 0.58 -12.87
C SER A 29 -3.53 0.79 -11.95
N HIS A 30 -3.34 1.51 -10.85
CA HIS A 30 -4.43 1.99 -9.98
C HIS A 30 -4.99 3.31 -10.54
N GLN A 31 -6.33 3.47 -10.51
CA GLN A 31 -7.07 4.56 -11.18
C GLN A 31 -6.49 4.88 -12.56
N SER A 32 -6.51 3.87 -13.43
CA SER A 32 -5.66 3.78 -14.62
C SER A 32 -5.67 5.00 -15.52
N PHE A 33 -6.82 5.68 -15.62
CA PHE A 33 -7.06 6.77 -16.56
C PHE A 33 -7.30 8.12 -15.84
N SER A 34 -6.59 8.30 -14.72
CA SER A 34 -6.51 9.55 -13.94
C SER A 34 -5.41 10.51 -14.44
N ASP A 35 -4.79 10.20 -15.59
CA ASP A 35 -3.75 10.99 -16.24
C ASP A 35 -4.24 12.38 -16.71
N LEU A 36 -5.52 12.49 -17.05
CA LEU A 36 -6.17 13.76 -17.40
C LEU A 36 -7.41 13.96 -16.53
N LEU A 37 -7.37 14.97 -15.64
CA LEU A 37 -8.47 15.37 -14.77
C LEU A 37 -8.92 16.80 -15.10
N ASN A 38 -10.18 16.95 -15.51
CA ASN A 38 -10.73 18.15 -16.12
C ASN A 38 -11.29 19.14 -15.07
N LYS A 39 -10.46 20.10 -14.67
CA LYS A 39 -10.82 21.20 -13.74
C LYS A 39 -11.92 22.15 -14.25
N LYS A 40 -12.34 22.09 -15.52
CA LYS A 40 -13.45 22.92 -16.03
C LYS A 40 -14.80 22.36 -15.58
N LEU A 41 -14.93 21.04 -15.58
CA LEU A 41 -16.08 20.32 -15.05
C LEU A 41 -16.15 20.44 -13.52
N PRO A 42 -17.35 20.28 -12.91
CA PRO A 42 -17.51 20.27 -11.46
C PRO A 42 -16.74 19.14 -10.79
N ILE A 43 -16.52 19.25 -9.49
CA ILE A 43 -15.96 18.15 -8.68
C ILE A 43 -16.82 16.88 -8.83
N ALA A 44 -16.17 15.73 -8.97
CA ALA A 44 -16.84 14.49 -9.35
C ALA A 44 -17.68 13.88 -8.20
N THR A 45 -18.56 12.95 -8.56
CA THR A 45 -19.49 12.31 -7.62
C THR A 45 -18.85 11.27 -6.70
N ASP A 46 -17.58 10.88 -6.90
CA ASP A 46 -16.85 9.92 -6.06
C ASP A 46 -16.36 10.51 -4.73
N VAL A 47 -16.28 11.84 -4.61
CA VAL A 47 -15.86 12.50 -3.36
C VAL A 47 -17.02 12.80 -2.40
N PRO A 48 -16.75 12.96 -1.08
CA PRO A 48 -17.73 13.40 -0.11
C PRO A 48 -18.47 14.68 -0.53
N LYS A 49 -19.76 14.75 -0.22
CA LYS A 49 -20.65 15.85 -0.65
C LYS A 49 -20.13 17.25 -0.31
N PHE A 50 -19.41 17.41 0.82
CA PHE A 50 -18.90 18.71 1.24
C PHE A 50 -17.88 19.31 0.25
N LEU A 51 -17.05 18.49 -0.41
CA LEU A 51 -16.11 18.99 -1.42
C LEU A 51 -16.81 19.54 -2.66
N ARG A 52 -17.91 18.88 -3.08
CA ARG A 52 -18.76 19.39 -4.16
C ARG A 52 -19.54 20.64 -3.76
N PHE A 53 -19.74 20.87 -2.46
CA PHE A 53 -20.35 22.09 -1.94
C PHE A 53 -19.35 23.26 -1.92
N VAL A 54 -18.08 23.03 -1.53
CA VAL A 54 -17.01 24.05 -1.59
C VAL A 54 -16.27 24.08 -2.93
N ASP A 55 -16.96 23.75 -4.03
CA ASP A 55 -16.34 23.64 -5.34
C ASP A 55 -15.83 25.00 -5.83
N SER A 56 -14.55 25.04 -6.21
CA SER A 56 -13.84 26.24 -6.63
C SER A 56 -12.64 25.88 -7.52
N PRO A 57 -12.17 26.78 -8.39
CA PRO A 57 -10.98 26.55 -9.21
C PRO A 57 -9.72 26.19 -8.39
N TRP A 58 -9.63 26.64 -7.14
CA TRP A 58 -8.57 26.27 -6.20
C TRP A 58 -8.74 24.86 -5.64
N ALA A 59 -9.95 24.50 -5.19
CA ALA A 59 -10.25 23.14 -4.72
C ALA A 59 -10.00 22.11 -5.83
N ARG A 60 -10.51 22.35 -7.05
CA ARG A 60 -10.26 21.48 -8.22
C ARG A 60 -8.76 21.33 -8.52
N LYS A 61 -7.97 22.41 -8.41
CA LYS A 61 -6.51 22.37 -8.61
C LYS A 61 -5.76 21.58 -7.53
N ILE A 62 -6.30 21.45 -6.32
CA ILE A 62 -5.78 20.55 -5.29
C ILE A 62 -6.23 19.11 -5.58
N ILE A 63 -7.51 18.89 -5.88
CA ILE A 63 -8.05 17.55 -6.16
C ILE A 63 -7.34 16.93 -7.38
N GLU A 64 -7.06 17.69 -8.44
CA GLU A 64 -6.22 17.24 -9.57
C GLU A 64 -4.86 16.68 -9.11
N ARG A 65 -4.16 17.40 -8.21
CA ARG A 65 -2.82 17.02 -7.73
C ARG A 65 -2.82 15.79 -6.82
N TRP A 66 -3.97 15.44 -6.24
CA TRP A 66 -4.09 14.39 -5.23
C TRP A 66 -4.93 13.19 -5.69
N GLY A 67 -5.75 13.34 -6.73
CA GLY A 67 -6.48 12.27 -7.41
C GLY A 67 -5.84 11.78 -8.72
N ARG A 68 -4.79 12.43 -9.23
CA ARG A 68 -3.97 11.87 -10.32
C ARG A 68 -3.08 10.76 -9.75
N CYS A 69 -3.35 9.52 -10.16
CA CYS A 69 -2.60 8.32 -9.79
C CYS A 69 -1.61 7.85 -10.86
N GLN A 70 -1.78 8.27 -12.12
CA GLN A 70 -0.88 7.93 -13.23
C GLN A 70 -0.38 9.18 -13.95
N GLU A 71 0.87 9.17 -14.43
CA GLU A 71 1.36 10.22 -15.34
C GLU A 71 1.20 9.85 -16.82
N LEU A 72 1.35 8.57 -17.19
CA LEU A 72 1.24 8.06 -18.55
C LEU A 72 -0.21 7.92 -19.05
N HIS A 73 -0.43 8.22 -20.33
CA HIS A 73 -1.66 7.85 -21.06
C HIS A 73 -1.75 6.33 -21.28
N VAL A 74 -2.94 5.81 -21.60
CA VAL A 74 -3.20 4.36 -21.76
C VAL A 74 -2.27 3.69 -22.78
N THR A 75 -2.00 4.34 -23.92
CA THR A 75 -1.09 3.84 -24.97
C THR A 75 0.34 3.63 -24.46
N ASP A 76 0.84 4.49 -23.59
CA ASP A 76 2.18 4.35 -23.01
C ASP A 76 2.20 3.37 -21.83
N GLN A 77 1.13 3.31 -21.01
CA GLN A 77 0.98 2.24 -20.01
C GLN A 77 1.04 0.85 -20.67
N LEU A 78 0.35 0.67 -21.80
CA LEU A 78 0.36 -0.56 -22.61
C LEU A 78 1.77 -0.89 -23.14
N ARG A 79 2.54 0.10 -23.60
CA ARG A 79 3.94 -0.06 -24.04
C ARG A 79 4.93 -0.39 -22.92
N PHE A 80 4.70 0.15 -21.73
CA PHE A 80 5.47 -0.19 -20.52
C PHE A 80 5.16 -1.62 -20.03
N GLY A 81 4.05 -2.21 -20.49
CA GLY A 81 3.69 -3.62 -20.26
C GLY A 81 2.43 -3.81 -19.39
N ILE A 82 1.69 -2.76 -19.05
CA ILE A 82 0.44 -2.87 -18.28
C ILE A 82 -0.58 -3.72 -19.02
N ARG A 83 -1.18 -4.68 -18.31
CA ARG A 83 -2.23 -5.57 -18.84
C ARG A 83 -3.45 -5.67 -17.92
N TYR A 84 -3.46 -4.94 -16.81
CA TYR A 84 -4.62 -4.80 -15.94
C TYR A 84 -4.94 -3.32 -15.70
N PHE A 85 -6.21 -2.96 -15.84
CA PHE A 85 -6.70 -1.60 -15.63
C PHE A 85 -7.82 -1.56 -14.58
N ASP A 86 -7.62 -0.77 -13.52
CA ASP A 86 -8.63 -0.42 -12.51
C ASP A 86 -9.36 0.85 -12.95
N VAL A 87 -10.66 0.73 -13.22
CA VAL A 87 -11.44 1.75 -13.94
C VAL A 87 -12.66 2.19 -13.12
N ARG A 88 -12.82 3.52 -13.00
CA ARG A 88 -14.02 4.17 -12.46
C ARG A 88 -14.70 5.01 -13.52
N VAL A 89 -16.03 4.98 -13.54
CA VAL A 89 -16.86 5.70 -14.50
C VAL A 89 -18.03 6.42 -13.85
N ALA A 90 -18.36 7.59 -14.36
CA ALA A 90 -19.63 8.27 -14.07
C ALA A 90 -20.38 8.54 -15.37
N PHE A 91 -21.71 8.50 -15.28
CA PHE A 91 -22.55 9.18 -16.24
C PHE A 91 -22.71 10.65 -15.84
N LEU A 92 -22.49 11.56 -16.79
CA LEU A 92 -22.67 13.01 -16.62
C LEU A 92 -23.58 13.50 -17.75
N PRO A 93 -24.90 13.64 -17.55
CA PRO A 93 -25.82 14.00 -18.62
C PRO A 93 -25.60 15.45 -19.08
N GLY A 94 -25.41 15.67 -20.38
CA GLY A 94 -25.72 16.97 -20.99
C GLY A 94 -24.78 17.52 -22.06
N GLU A 95 -23.81 16.75 -22.57
CA GLU A 95 -22.91 17.26 -23.62
C GLU A 95 -23.24 16.72 -25.03
N CYS A 96 -23.83 15.52 -25.19
CA CYS A 96 -24.33 15.10 -26.51
C CYS A 96 -25.40 13.98 -26.49
N GLU A 97 -26.54 14.20 -27.16
CA GLU A 97 -27.60 13.16 -27.35
C GLU A 97 -27.14 11.93 -28.17
N GLN A 98 -26.02 12.02 -28.89
CA GLN A 98 -25.55 10.98 -29.81
C GLN A 98 -24.51 10.04 -29.19
N SER A 99 -24.00 10.35 -27.99
CA SER A 99 -23.08 9.51 -27.23
C SER A 99 -23.67 9.11 -25.88
N LEU A 100 -23.13 8.03 -25.31
CA LEU A 100 -23.25 7.85 -23.86
C LEU A 100 -22.19 8.76 -23.21
N ASP A 101 -22.65 9.81 -22.54
CA ASP A 101 -21.82 10.78 -21.80
C ASP A 101 -21.23 10.13 -20.53
N ILE A 102 -20.38 9.12 -20.73
CA ILE A 102 -19.68 8.35 -19.70
C ILE A 102 -18.24 8.84 -19.62
N PHE A 103 -17.90 9.42 -18.48
CA PHE A 103 -16.59 9.98 -18.19
C PHE A 103 -15.84 9.08 -17.21
N LEU A 104 -14.52 9.01 -17.41
CA LEU A 104 -13.58 8.51 -16.42
C LEU A 104 -13.47 9.50 -15.27
N LEU A 105 -13.03 9.08 -14.08
CA LEU A 105 -12.87 9.99 -12.94
C LEU A 105 -11.95 9.45 -11.85
N HIS A 106 -11.31 10.39 -11.13
CA HIS A 106 -11.00 10.25 -9.72
C HIS A 106 -10.89 11.65 -9.09
N GLY A 107 -11.80 12.00 -8.17
CA GLY A 107 -11.89 13.32 -7.57
C GLY A 107 -12.49 14.40 -8.48
N LEU A 108 -12.07 14.42 -9.75
CA LEU A 108 -12.65 15.19 -10.86
C LEU A 108 -13.03 14.22 -11.99
N TYR A 109 -13.92 14.67 -12.87
CA TYR A 109 -14.14 14.02 -14.17
C TYR A 109 -12.87 14.14 -15.03
N GLY A 110 -12.52 13.09 -15.74
CA GLY A 110 -11.43 13.04 -16.71
C GLY A 110 -11.93 13.21 -18.15
N ARG A 111 -11.35 12.43 -19.06
CA ARG A 111 -11.80 12.32 -20.46
C ARG A 111 -12.99 11.35 -20.62
N PRO A 112 -13.79 11.45 -21.69
CA PRO A 112 -14.80 10.45 -22.03
C PRO A 112 -14.17 9.05 -22.17
N ILE A 113 -14.83 8.01 -21.65
CA ILE A 113 -14.26 6.66 -21.68
C ILE A 113 -14.06 6.14 -23.11
N LYS A 114 -14.90 6.58 -24.06
CA LYS A 114 -14.83 6.16 -25.47
C LYS A 114 -13.42 6.35 -26.06
N GLU A 115 -12.78 7.49 -25.80
CA GLU A 115 -11.45 7.79 -26.36
C GLU A 115 -10.39 6.77 -25.89
N VAL A 116 -10.45 6.39 -24.61
CA VAL A 116 -9.55 5.39 -24.03
C VAL A 116 -9.85 3.99 -24.58
N LEU A 117 -11.12 3.67 -24.86
CA LEU A 117 -11.50 2.41 -25.50
C LEU A 117 -11.09 2.37 -26.98
N ASP A 118 -11.13 3.49 -27.70
CA ASP A 118 -10.61 3.61 -29.07
C ASP A 118 -9.08 3.42 -29.11
N GLU A 119 -8.34 4.01 -28.16
CA GLU A 119 -6.90 3.80 -27.97
C GLU A 119 -6.56 2.35 -27.61
N ILE A 120 -7.34 1.71 -26.73
CA ILE A 120 -7.22 0.28 -26.41
C ILE A 120 -7.50 -0.58 -27.65
N TYR A 121 -8.55 -0.29 -28.42
CA TYR A 121 -8.89 -1.00 -29.66
C TYR A 121 -7.74 -0.95 -30.67
N THR A 122 -7.11 0.22 -30.79
CA THR A 122 -5.94 0.44 -31.66
C THR A 122 -4.78 -0.47 -31.21
N PHE A 123 -4.41 -0.42 -29.93
CA PHE A 123 -3.34 -1.25 -29.39
C PHE A 123 -3.59 -2.76 -29.58
N ILE A 124 -4.77 -3.28 -29.26
CA ILE A 124 -5.04 -4.73 -29.43
C ILE A 124 -5.10 -5.14 -30.91
N SER A 125 -5.35 -4.21 -31.83
CA SER A 125 -5.29 -4.47 -33.28
C SER A 125 -3.85 -4.58 -33.78
N ASP A 126 -2.95 -3.73 -33.29
CA ASP A 126 -1.51 -3.77 -33.60
C ASP A 126 -0.78 -4.92 -32.89
N HIS A 127 -1.28 -5.34 -31.72
CA HIS A 127 -0.70 -6.38 -30.87
C HIS A 127 -1.67 -7.57 -30.67
N PRO A 128 -1.95 -8.38 -31.73
CA PRO A 128 -3.02 -9.39 -31.76
C PRO A 128 -2.85 -10.56 -30.77
N GLU A 129 -1.67 -10.73 -30.18
CA GLU A 129 -1.35 -11.80 -29.22
C GLU A 129 -1.35 -11.32 -27.75
N GLU A 130 -1.54 -10.01 -27.49
CA GLU A 130 -1.63 -9.47 -26.14
C GLU A 130 -3.07 -9.52 -25.59
N ILE A 131 -3.19 -9.69 -24.26
CA ILE A 131 -4.46 -9.85 -23.56
C ILE A 131 -4.56 -8.80 -22.45
N LEU A 132 -5.62 -7.98 -22.46
CA LEU A 132 -5.87 -6.96 -21.43
C LEU A 132 -7.01 -7.41 -20.51
N ILE A 133 -6.90 -7.02 -19.24
CA ILE A 133 -7.95 -7.18 -18.23
C ILE A 133 -8.47 -5.79 -17.88
N LEU A 134 -9.77 -5.58 -18.04
CA LEU A 134 -10.47 -4.35 -17.70
C LEU A 134 -11.37 -4.63 -16.49
N ASP A 135 -11.12 -4.00 -15.34
CA ASP A 135 -12.01 -4.04 -14.17
C ASP A 135 -12.72 -2.71 -14.02
N ILE A 136 -13.97 -2.66 -14.52
CA ILE A 136 -14.84 -1.49 -14.33
C ILE A 136 -15.51 -1.64 -12.98
N ASN A 137 -14.86 -1.05 -11.97
CA ASN A 137 -15.06 -1.36 -10.56
C ASN A 137 -16.10 -0.46 -9.89
N HIS A 138 -16.08 0.84 -10.20
CA HIS A 138 -17.03 1.79 -9.63
C HIS A 138 -17.81 2.55 -10.69
N PHE A 139 -19.14 2.58 -10.50
CA PHE A 139 -20.12 3.26 -11.36
C PHE A 139 -20.85 4.33 -10.56
N TYR A 140 -20.82 5.57 -11.03
CA TYR A 140 -21.52 6.70 -10.39
C TYR A 140 -22.58 7.28 -11.32
N ASN A 141 -23.76 7.61 -10.79
CA ASN A 141 -24.94 8.07 -11.55
C ASN A 141 -25.47 7.08 -12.63
N PHE A 142 -25.02 5.82 -12.63
CA PHE A 142 -25.56 4.80 -13.52
C PHE A 142 -26.94 4.31 -13.05
N ASN A 143 -27.73 3.86 -14.01
CA ASN A 143 -28.94 3.05 -13.81
C ASN A 143 -28.87 1.81 -14.74
N ASP A 144 -29.77 0.85 -14.54
CA ASP A 144 -29.84 -0.40 -15.31
C ASP A 144 -29.87 -0.22 -16.83
N GLU A 145 -30.45 0.86 -17.34
CA GLU A 145 -30.51 1.13 -18.78
C GLU A 145 -29.19 1.69 -19.31
N LEU A 146 -28.54 2.60 -18.56
CA LEU A 146 -27.18 3.06 -18.86
C LEU A 146 -26.17 1.91 -18.81
N HIS A 147 -26.32 0.98 -17.86
CA HIS A 147 -25.51 -0.24 -17.81
C HIS A 147 -25.70 -1.11 -19.06
N ARG A 148 -26.94 -1.40 -19.48
CA ARG A 148 -27.21 -2.15 -20.72
C ARG A 148 -26.62 -1.47 -21.95
N LYS A 149 -26.89 -0.17 -22.13
CA LYS A 149 -26.37 0.59 -23.29
C LYS A 149 -24.84 0.59 -23.34
N PHE A 150 -24.16 0.73 -22.20
CA PHE A 150 -22.71 0.71 -22.16
C PHE A 150 -22.13 -0.69 -22.44
N LEU A 151 -22.75 -1.75 -21.91
CA LEU A 151 -22.36 -3.14 -22.23
C LEU A 151 -22.53 -3.46 -23.72
N ILE A 152 -23.63 -3.02 -24.35
CA ILE A 152 -23.86 -3.18 -25.79
C ILE A 152 -22.83 -2.39 -26.62
N GLN A 153 -22.44 -1.19 -26.18
CA GLN A 153 -21.36 -0.43 -26.85
C GLN A 153 -20.00 -1.13 -26.74
N LEU A 154 -19.68 -1.72 -25.58
CA LEU A 154 -18.46 -2.51 -25.39
C LEU A 154 -18.46 -3.76 -26.30
N GLU A 155 -19.56 -4.50 -26.35
CA GLU A 155 -19.73 -5.66 -27.25
C GLU A 155 -19.58 -5.30 -28.72
N HIS A 156 -20.14 -4.16 -29.15
CA HIS A 156 -20.04 -3.69 -30.52
C HIS A 156 -18.62 -3.25 -30.90
N LEU A 157 -17.95 -2.48 -30.03
CA LEU A 157 -16.59 -2.00 -30.27
C LEU A 157 -15.57 -3.14 -30.29
N PHE A 158 -15.71 -4.11 -29.39
CA PHE A 158 -14.78 -5.22 -29.20
C PHE A 158 -15.36 -6.56 -29.69
N ASN A 159 -16.17 -6.52 -30.75
CA ASN A 159 -16.85 -7.68 -31.30
C ASN A 159 -15.90 -8.86 -31.56
N GLY A 160 -16.15 -9.99 -30.89
CA GLY A 160 -15.34 -11.21 -30.97
C GLY A 160 -13.99 -11.17 -30.24
N LYS A 161 -13.60 -10.06 -29.61
CA LYS A 161 -12.32 -9.91 -28.89
C LYS A 161 -12.39 -10.31 -27.41
N PHE A 162 -13.57 -10.39 -26.81
CA PHE A 162 -13.70 -10.79 -25.41
C PHE A 162 -13.50 -12.29 -25.19
N ILE A 163 -12.78 -12.64 -24.11
CA ILE A 163 -12.73 -13.98 -23.53
C ILE A 163 -14.09 -14.24 -22.86
N PRO A 164 -14.93 -15.14 -23.41
CA PRO A 164 -16.29 -15.32 -22.91
C PRO A 164 -16.29 -16.09 -21.57
N ALA A 165 -17.35 -15.90 -20.77
CA ALA A 165 -17.56 -16.50 -19.47
C ALA A 165 -18.78 -17.46 -19.43
N PRO A 166 -18.91 -18.44 -20.36
CA PRO A 166 -20.04 -19.37 -20.32
C PRO A 166 -19.93 -20.29 -19.09
N PRO A 167 -21.04 -20.80 -18.54
CA PRO A 167 -21.02 -21.70 -17.36
C PRO A 167 -20.21 -23.00 -17.53
N SER A 168 -19.82 -23.34 -18.76
CA SER A 168 -18.98 -24.49 -19.10
C SER A 168 -17.47 -24.22 -19.10
N LEU A 169 -17.03 -22.95 -19.08
CA LEU A 169 -15.60 -22.58 -19.08
C LEU A 169 -15.15 -22.25 -17.67
N SER A 170 -14.29 -23.10 -17.10
CA SER A 170 -13.60 -22.77 -15.85
C SER A 170 -12.56 -21.69 -16.12
N LEU A 171 -12.42 -20.74 -15.19
CA LEU A 171 -11.35 -19.74 -15.25
C LEU A 171 -9.94 -20.37 -15.28
N ASN A 172 -9.78 -21.58 -14.75
CA ASN A 172 -8.54 -22.36 -14.83
C ASN A 172 -8.21 -22.86 -16.25
N GLN A 173 -9.13 -22.75 -17.22
CA GLN A 173 -8.90 -23.03 -18.64
C GLN A 173 -8.55 -21.76 -19.43
N VAL A 174 -8.74 -20.58 -18.84
CA VAL A 174 -8.39 -19.29 -19.46
C VAL A 174 -6.89 -19.07 -19.33
N THR A 175 -6.16 -19.45 -20.38
CA THR A 175 -4.70 -19.36 -20.51
C THR A 175 -4.34 -18.37 -21.62
N VAL A 176 -3.09 -17.90 -21.67
CA VAL A 176 -2.61 -17.03 -22.78
C VAL A 176 -2.70 -17.77 -24.11
N ASN A 177 -2.30 -19.05 -24.13
CA ASN A 177 -2.41 -19.92 -25.30
C ASN A 177 -3.88 -20.11 -25.74
N PHE A 178 -4.81 -20.32 -24.80
CA PHE A 178 -6.24 -20.44 -25.12
C PHE A 178 -6.78 -19.18 -25.80
N ALA A 179 -6.49 -18.00 -25.25
CA ALA A 179 -6.96 -16.74 -25.82
C ALA A 179 -6.35 -16.49 -27.22
N GLN A 180 -5.03 -16.65 -27.36
CA GLN A 180 -4.33 -16.52 -28.65
C GLN A 180 -4.86 -17.50 -29.71
N GLN A 181 -5.17 -18.76 -29.36
CA GLN A 181 -5.74 -19.75 -30.28
C GLN A 181 -7.14 -19.40 -30.79
N HIS A 182 -7.91 -18.60 -30.06
CA HIS A 182 -9.27 -18.19 -30.42
C HIS A 182 -9.37 -16.73 -30.91
N GLY A 183 -8.27 -15.98 -30.91
CA GLY A 183 -8.24 -14.55 -31.25
C GLY A 183 -8.83 -13.63 -30.17
N PHE A 184 -9.00 -14.13 -28.94
CA PHE A 184 -9.47 -13.34 -27.81
C PHE A 184 -8.34 -12.52 -27.19
N GLN A 185 -8.64 -11.30 -26.77
CA GLN A 185 -7.67 -10.30 -26.30
C GLN A 185 -8.15 -9.45 -25.11
N LEU A 186 -9.40 -9.59 -24.68
CA LEU A 186 -9.96 -8.79 -23.58
C LEU A 186 -10.67 -9.67 -22.55
N LEU A 187 -10.42 -9.44 -21.27
CA LEU A 187 -11.18 -10.02 -20.17
C LEU A 187 -11.83 -8.89 -19.37
N LEU A 188 -13.16 -8.85 -19.38
CA LEU A 188 -13.93 -7.75 -18.78
C LEU A 188 -14.57 -8.17 -17.46
N PHE A 189 -14.09 -7.58 -16.36
CA PHE A 189 -14.81 -7.52 -15.10
C PHE A 189 -15.67 -6.25 -15.07
N TYR A 190 -16.93 -6.42 -14.67
CA TYR A 190 -17.91 -5.34 -14.64
C TYR A 190 -18.70 -5.51 -13.34
N GLN A 191 -18.44 -4.67 -12.33
CA GLN A 191 -18.90 -4.86 -10.96
C GLN A 191 -20.39 -4.46 -10.75
N GLN A 192 -21.28 -5.03 -11.56
CA GLN A 192 -22.73 -4.85 -11.48
C GLN A 192 -23.44 -6.15 -11.90
N LYS A 193 -24.37 -6.64 -11.07
CA LYS A 193 -25.04 -7.96 -11.25
C LYS A 193 -25.75 -8.12 -12.60
N LEU A 194 -26.22 -7.01 -13.17
CA LEU A 194 -26.86 -7.01 -14.49
C LEU A 194 -25.93 -7.52 -15.60
N ALA A 195 -24.61 -7.32 -15.48
CA ALA A 195 -23.63 -7.79 -16.43
C ALA A 195 -23.58 -9.34 -16.54
N GLU A 196 -23.93 -10.08 -15.47
CA GLU A 196 -23.89 -11.55 -15.44
C GLU A 196 -24.81 -12.23 -16.49
N HIS A 197 -25.70 -11.47 -17.14
CA HIS A 197 -26.52 -11.91 -18.29
C HIS A 197 -25.79 -11.84 -19.64
N PHE A 198 -24.66 -11.12 -19.71
CA PHE A 198 -23.86 -10.91 -20.91
C PHE A 198 -22.65 -11.85 -20.88
N SER A 199 -22.64 -12.83 -21.79
CA SER A 199 -21.69 -13.96 -21.81
C SER A 199 -20.24 -13.59 -22.10
N PHE A 200 -19.92 -12.32 -22.35
CA PHE A 200 -18.57 -11.78 -22.50
C PHE A 200 -18.02 -11.10 -21.24
N THR A 201 -18.81 -11.00 -20.16
CA THR A 201 -18.37 -10.40 -18.89
C THR A 201 -18.13 -11.46 -17.82
N TRP A 202 -17.13 -11.26 -16.98
CA TRP A 202 -16.81 -12.16 -15.87
C TRP A 202 -17.43 -11.64 -14.56
N PRO A 203 -18.19 -12.48 -13.82
CA PRO A 203 -18.79 -12.08 -12.55
C PRO A 203 -17.76 -11.62 -11.51
N SER A 204 -18.17 -10.62 -10.71
CA SER A 204 -17.39 -10.05 -9.60
C SER A 204 -16.71 -11.10 -8.70
N SER A 205 -17.38 -12.21 -8.42
CA SER A 205 -16.86 -13.31 -7.58
C SER A 205 -15.59 -14.01 -8.08
N TYR A 206 -15.12 -13.70 -9.29
CA TYR A 206 -13.86 -14.21 -9.87
C TYR A 206 -12.68 -13.24 -9.76
N ILE A 207 -12.87 -12.05 -9.16
CA ILE A 207 -11.80 -11.08 -8.89
C ILE A 207 -11.91 -10.53 -7.47
N ALA A 208 -10.78 -10.39 -6.77
CA ALA A 208 -10.72 -9.68 -5.50
C ALA A 208 -9.65 -8.59 -5.54
N SER A 209 -10.04 -7.36 -5.18
CA SER A 209 -9.18 -6.19 -5.10
C SER A 209 -9.25 -5.58 -3.69
N PRO A 210 -8.67 -6.25 -2.68
CA PRO A 210 -8.72 -5.80 -1.29
C PRO A 210 -7.87 -4.53 -1.07
N TRP A 211 -8.49 -3.52 -0.48
CA TRP A 211 -7.90 -2.20 -0.27
C TRP A 211 -7.51 -1.97 1.19
N ALA A 212 -6.25 -1.63 1.44
CA ALA A 212 -5.72 -1.40 2.78
C ALA A 212 -6.21 -0.09 3.46
N ASN A 213 -6.74 0.86 2.68
CA ASN A 213 -7.29 2.16 3.13
C ASN A 213 -6.46 2.84 4.24
N THR A 214 -5.17 3.04 3.99
CA THR A 214 -4.23 3.60 4.99
C THR A 214 -3.23 4.56 4.37
N ASN A 215 -2.80 5.56 5.14
CA ASN A 215 -1.71 6.49 4.78
C ASN A 215 -0.33 6.04 5.32
N ASN A 216 -0.23 4.85 5.94
CA ASN A 216 0.96 4.36 6.61
C ASN A 216 1.54 3.11 5.92
N LEU A 217 2.80 3.20 5.48
CA LEU A 217 3.54 2.13 4.79
C LEU A 217 3.66 0.84 5.60
N GLN A 218 3.87 0.92 6.92
CA GLN A 218 3.99 -0.28 7.76
C GLN A 218 2.66 -1.03 7.85
N HIS A 219 1.56 -0.30 8.01
CA HIS A 219 0.22 -0.89 8.00
C HIS A 219 -0.16 -1.44 6.62
N LEU A 220 0.27 -0.78 5.53
CA LEU A 220 0.11 -1.31 4.17
C LEU A 220 0.79 -2.68 4.04
N TRP A 221 2.09 -2.79 4.33
CA TRP A 221 2.79 -4.07 4.18
C TRP A 221 2.26 -5.17 5.10
N GLN A 222 1.91 -4.84 6.34
CA GLN A 222 1.24 -5.78 7.26
C GLN A 222 -0.12 -6.26 6.72
N TYR A 223 -0.93 -5.37 6.14
CA TYR A 223 -2.19 -5.74 5.50
C TYR A 223 -1.95 -6.62 4.26
N THR A 224 -1.03 -6.21 3.39
CA THR A 224 -0.70 -6.92 2.14
C THR A 224 -0.19 -8.33 2.39
N GLU A 225 0.70 -8.53 3.37
CA GLU A 225 1.22 -9.87 3.70
C GLU A 225 0.12 -10.76 4.31
N ASN A 226 -0.72 -10.23 5.21
CA ASN A 226 -1.86 -10.96 5.76
C ASN A 226 -2.92 -11.32 4.72
N ILE A 227 -3.29 -10.38 3.83
CA ILE A 227 -4.39 -10.59 2.88
C ILE A 227 -3.99 -11.58 1.77
N LEU A 228 -2.70 -11.66 1.43
CA LEU A 228 -2.16 -12.68 0.52
C LEU A 228 -2.22 -14.08 1.12
N THR A 229 -1.83 -14.27 2.38
CA THR A 229 -1.93 -15.59 3.05
C THR A 229 -3.37 -16.04 3.27
N CYS A 230 -4.34 -15.13 3.22
CA CYS A 230 -5.77 -15.41 3.24
C CYS A 230 -6.46 -15.42 1.85
N ARG A 231 -5.72 -15.33 0.71
CA ARG A 231 -6.31 -15.27 -0.65
C ARG A 231 -7.41 -16.30 -0.90
N ASP A 232 -7.16 -17.55 -0.54
CA ASP A 232 -8.08 -18.66 -0.83
C ASP A 232 -9.36 -18.64 0.02
N GLN A 233 -9.38 -17.88 1.12
CA GLN A 233 -10.59 -17.62 1.91
C GLN A 233 -11.46 -16.53 1.26
N ILE A 234 -10.84 -15.61 0.53
CA ILE A 234 -11.49 -14.50 -0.18
C ILE A 234 -12.01 -14.97 -1.54
N LEU A 235 -11.26 -15.83 -2.24
CA LEU A 235 -11.59 -16.42 -3.53
C LEU A 235 -11.65 -17.96 -3.46
N PRO A 236 -12.60 -18.55 -2.71
CA PRO A 236 -12.68 -20.01 -2.48
C PRO A 236 -13.01 -20.85 -3.72
N LYS A 237 -13.25 -20.22 -4.88
CA LYS A 237 -13.42 -20.87 -6.20
C LYS A 237 -12.19 -20.71 -7.11
N GLY A 238 -11.13 -20.06 -6.62
CA GLY A 238 -10.08 -19.46 -7.45
C GLY A 238 -10.55 -18.19 -8.14
N GLY A 239 -9.60 -17.34 -8.53
CA GLY A 239 -9.88 -16.05 -9.15
C GLY A 239 -8.62 -15.20 -9.34
N PHE A 240 -8.80 -14.05 -9.98
CA PHE A 240 -7.78 -13.01 -10.07
C PHE A 240 -7.64 -12.29 -8.73
N PHE A 241 -6.41 -12.07 -8.27
CA PHE A 241 -6.15 -11.40 -7.01
C PHE A 241 -5.28 -10.17 -7.26
N VAL A 242 -5.82 -8.99 -6.92
CA VAL A 242 -5.24 -7.68 -7.21
C VAL A 242 -4.59 -7.16 -5.94
N THR A 243 -3.25 -7.22 -5.92
CA THR A 243 -2.45 -6.72 -4.80
C THR A 243 -2.28 -5.21 -4.94
N GLN A 244 -2.97 -4.45 -4.10
CA GLN A 244 -2.91 -2.98 -4.12
C GLN A 244 -1.72 -2.46 -3.31
N CYS A 245 -0.66 -2.01 -4.00
CA CYS A 245 0.53 -1.43 -3.38
C CYS A 245 0.48 0.11 -3.39
N ILE A 246 -0.58 0.66 -2.78
CA ILE A 246 -0.91 2.10 -2.78
C ILE A 246 -1.13 2.63 -1.36
N LEU A 247 -1.06 3.96 -1.18
CA LEU A 247 -1.48 4.63 0.06
C LEU A 247 -2.68 5.53 -0.21
N THR A 248 -3.58 5.62 0.77
CA THR A 248 -4.74 6.51 0.73
C THR A 248 -4.42 7.80 1.49
N PRO A 249 -4.45 8.98 0.85
CA PRO A 249 -4.24 10.24 1.55
C PRO A 249 -5.45 10.58 2.44
N THR A 250 -5.21 11.04 3.67
CA THR A 250 -6.25 11.66 4.50
C THR A 250 -6.37 13.16 4.20
N TRP A 251 -7.47 13.80 4.59
CA TRP A 251 -7.62 15.27 4.48
C TRP A 251 -6.45 16.02 5.12
N TRP A 252 -5.95 15.53 6.25
CA TRP A 252 -4.77 16.13 6.90
C TRP A 252 -3.51 16.04 6.05
N ASN A 253 -3.29 14.94 5.30
CA ASN A 253 -2.17 14.84 4.36
C ASN A 253 -2.30 15.87 3.22
N ILE A 254 -3.52 16.03 2.68
CA ILE A 254 -3.81 16.93 1.56
C ILE A 254 -3.66 18.40 1.99
N VAL A 255 -4.28 18.80 3.09
CA VAL A 255 -4.22 20.18 3.62
C VAL A 255 -2.80 20.56 4.01
N ARG A 256 -2.10 19.70 4.77
CA ARG A 256 -0.71 19.94 5.21
C ARG A 256 0.28 20.07 4.03
N HIS A 257 -0.06 19.53 2.86
CA HIS A 257 0.82 19.50 1.70
C HIS A 257 0.14 20.00 0.41
N PHE A 258 -0.77 20.98 0.51
CA PHE A 258 -1.59 21.50 -0.61
C PHE A 258 -0.80 22.01 -1.84
N LYS A 259 0.48 22.39 -1.65
CA LYS A 259 1.39 22.79 -2.73
C LYS A 259 2.03 21.59 -3.47
N LYS A 260 2.03 20.39 -2.88
CA LYS A 260 2.62 19.14 -3.38
C LYS A 260 1.53 18.25 -4.02
N SER A 261 1.90 17.04 -4.45
CA SER A 261 1.01 16.06 -5.10
C SER A 261 1.11 14.66 -4.48
N LEU A 262 0.11 13.79 -4.76
CA LEU A 262 0.09 12.38 -4.33
C LEU A 262 1.42 11.67 -4.65
N ARG A 263 1.94 11.86 -5.88
CA ARG A 263 3.23 11.34 -6.35
C ARG A 263 4.36 11.67 -5.36
N THR A 264 4.54 12.96 -5.10
CA THR A 264 5.66 13.49 -4.30
C THR A 264 5.57 13.23 -2.80
N VAL A 265 4.37 13.04 -2.24
CA VAL A 265 4.17 12.87 -0.79
C VAL A 265 4.05 11.40 -0.40
N MET A 266 3.49 10.56 -1.27
CA MET A 266 3.21 9.15 -0.96
C MET A 266 3.74 8.21 -2.03
N ALA A 267 3.19 8.26 -3.24
CA ALA A 267 3.30 7.16 -4.18
C ALA A 267 4.74 6.85 -4.62
N THR A 268 5.63 7.84 -4.81
CA THR A 268 7.03 7.54 -5.14
C THR A 268 7.69 6.64 -4.09
N LYS A 269 7.43 6.87 -2.79
CA LYS A 269 7.99 6.03 -1.72
C LYS A 269 7.26 4.69 -1.61
N THR A 270 5.96 4.65 -1.86
CA THR A 270 5.19 3.40 -1.86
C THR A 270 5.62 2.47 -2.99
N THR A 271 5.74 2.99 -4.22
CA THR A 271 6.13 2.22 -5.42
C THR A 271 7.60 1.79 -5.36
N GLU A 272 8.51 2.59 -4.80
CA GLU A 272 9.88 2.17 -4.47
C GLU A 272 9.90 0.96 -3.53
N GLN A 273 9.14 1.04 -2.43
CA GLN A 273 9.03 -0.07 -1.48
C GLN A 273 8.33 -1.28 -2.08
N ALA A 274 7.30 -1.10 -2.93
CA ALA A 274 6.64 -2.18 -3.64
C ALA A 274 7.60 -2.96 -4.53
N VAL A 275 8.41 -2.27 -5.34
CA VAL A 275 9.42 -2.89 -6.20
C VAL A 275 10.51 -3.59 -5.38
N SER A 276 10.96 -2.98 -4.28
CA SER A 276 11.95 -3.59 -3.37
C SER A 276 11.40 -4.85 -2.68
N TRP A 277 10.16 -4.80 -2.22
CA TRP A 277 9.45 -5.88 -1.56
C TRP A 277 9.14 -7.04 -2.52
N LEU A 278 8.67 -6.76 -3.75
CA LEU A 278 8.50 -7.77 -4.80
C LEU A 278 9.81 -8.51 -5.11
N LYS A 279 10.92 -7.76 -5.24
CA LYS A 279 12.25 -8.35 -5.48
C LYS A 279 12.70 -9.23 -4.30
N LYS A 280 12.53 -8.76 -3.06
CA LYS A 280 13.00 -9.43 -1.84
C LYS A 280 12.14 -10.62 -1.38
N ASN A 281 10.81 -10.44 -1.31
CA ASN A 281 9.87 -11.40 -0.71
C ASN A 281 9.24 -12.36 -1.73
N SER A 282 9.60 -12.22 -3.02
CA SER A 282 9.23 -13.10 -4.14
C SER A 282 9.05 -14.56 -3.72
N ILE A 283 10.12 -15.21 -3.24
CA ILE A 283 10.17 -16.65 -2.98
C ILE A 283 9.01 -17.17 -2.10
N LEU A 284 8.64 -16.47 -1.03
CA LEU A 284 7.66 -16.97 -0.05
C LEU A 284 6.21 -16.72 -0.49
N LEU A 285 5.95 -15.56 -1.08
CA LEU A 285 4.59 -15.10 -1.40
C LEU A 285 4.21 -15.31 -2.87
N MET A 286 5.16 -15.70 -3.74
CA MET A 286 4.96 -16.02 -5.16
C MET A 286 3.68 -16.82 -5.48
N PRO A 287 3.33 -17.91 -4.76
CA PRO A 287 2.10 -18.67 -5.05
C PRO A 287 0.80 -17.88 -4.89
N PHE A 288 0.79 -16.82 -4.09
CA PHE A 288 -0.42 -16.06 -3.74
C PHE A 288 -0.63 -14.80 -4.57
N PHE A 289 0.39 -14.32 -5.29
CA PHE A 289 0.25 -13.17 -6.19
C PHE A 289 -0.51 -13.52 -7.48
N ASN A 290 -0.96 -12.47 -8.16
CA ASN A 290 -1.40 -12.55 -9.55
C ASN A 290 -1.27 -11.16 -10.22
N ILE A 291 -2.21 -10.26 -9.96
CA ILE A 291 -2.10 -8.86 -10.39
C ILE A 291 -1.46 -8.04 -9.27
N VAL A 292 -0.61 -7.09 -9.62
CA VAL A 292 -0.09 -6.07 -8.70
C VAL A 292 -0.37 -4.70 -9.31
N ILE A 293 -0.91 -3.77 -8.52
CA ILE A 293 -1.16 -2.38 -8.95
C ILE A 293 -0.44 -1.36 -8.07
N VAL A 294 0.02 -0.29 -8.71
CA VAL A 294 0.63 0.88 -8.07
C VAL A 294 0.11 2.17 -8.70
N ASP A 295 0.29 3.27 -7.98
CA ASP A 295 0.30 4.61 -8.58
C ASP A 295 1.65 4.83 -9.30
N PHE A 296 1.63 5.54 -10.43
CA PHE A 296 2.79 5.93 -11.23
C PHE A 296 3.65 4.74 -11.70
N VAL A 297 3.06 3.92 -12.58
CA VAL A 297 3.63 2.66 -13.10
C VAL A 297 4.96 2.80 -13.85
N GLU A 298 5.35 4.02 -14.24
CA GLU A 298 6.64 4.30 -14.87
C GLU A 298 7.83 4.32 -13.89
N LEU A 299 7.57 4.30 -12.58
CA LEU A 299 8.61 4.39 -11.55
C LEU A 299 9.33 3.05 -11.27
N PHE A 300 10.62 3.13 -10.97
CA PHE A 300 11.49 2.06 -10.44
C PHE A 300 11.50 0.73 -11.24
N ASP A 301 11.24 0.78 -12.55
CA ASP A 301 11.07 -0.40 -13.42
C ASP A 301 9.99 -1.36 -12.90
N PHE A 302 8.88 -0.84 -12.36
CA PHE A 302 7.77 -1.63 -11.80
C PHE A 302 7.24 -2.69 -12.77
N CYS A 303 6.83 -2.30 -13.99
CA CYS A 303 6.26 -3.23 -14.96
C CYS A 303 7.23 -4.37 -15.31
N THR A 304 8.49 -4.04 -15.63
CA THR A 304 9.55 -5.00 -15.93
C THR A 304 9.83 -5.92 -14.73
N THR A 305 9.82 -5.38 -13.50
CA THR A 305 9.98 -6.16 -12.27
C THR A 305 8.88 -7.22 -12.13
N VAL A 306 7.61 -6.84 -12.28
CA VAL A 306 6.47 -7.78 -12.16
C VAL A 306 6.53 -8.84 -13.27
N ILE A 307 6.79 -8.44 -14.52
CA ILE A 307 6.88 -9.35 -15.67
C ILE A 307 7.99 -10.40 -15.45
N GLN A 308 9.14 -10.01 -14.90
CA GLN A 308 10.26 -10.92 -14.62
C GLN A 308 9.94 -12.00 -13.56
N LEU A 309 9.00 -11.76 -12.63
CA LEU A 309 8.62 -12.75 -11.61
C LEU A 309 8.07 -14.05 -12.24
N ASN A 310 7.40 -13.96 -13.39
CA ASN A 310 6.91 -15.12 -14.17
C ASN A 310 8.01 -16.14 -14.49
N PHE A 311 9.25 -15.67 -14.72
CA PHE A 311 10.39 -16.49 -15.08
C PHE A 311 11.16 -16.99 -13.85
N HIS A 312 11.27 -16.16 -12.81
CA HIS A 312 12.01 -16.50 -11.57
C HIS A 312 11.33 -17.60 -10.75
N PHE A 313 9.99 -17.63 -10.69
CA PHE A 313 9.25 -18.65 -9.93
C PHE A 313 9.55 -20.07 -10.43
N GLU A 314 9.52 -20.28 -11.74
CA GLU A 314 9.75 -21.58 -12.36
C GLU A 314 11.22 -22.00 -12.31
N PHE A 315 12.17 -21.07 -12.42
CA PHE A 315 13.58 -21.38 -12.18
C PHE A 315 13.80 -21.89 -10.76
N LEU A 316 13.13 -21.30 -9.75
CA LEU A 316 13.23 -21.76 -8.37
C LEU A 316 12.60 -23.15 -8.18
N ILE A 317 11.38 -23.36 -8.68
CA ILE A 317 10.68 -24.66 -8.60
C ILE A 317 11.49 -25.75 -9.28
N TYR A 318 12.02 -25.50 -10.48
CA TYR A 318 12.84 -26.45 -11.21
C TYR A 318 14.12 -26.82 -10.43
N ASN A 319 14.82 -25.84 -9.86
CA ASN A 319 16.03 -26.14 -9.07
C ASN A 319 15.70 -26.88 -7.75
N VAL A 320 14.62 -26.52 -7.06
CA VAL A 320 14.20 -27.20 -5.82
C VAL A 320 13.73 -28.63 -6.11
N THR A 321 12.93 -28.85 -7.15
CA THR A 321 12.49 -30.21 -7.53
C THR A 321 13.62 -31.05 -8.10
N LEU A 322 14.58 -30.45 -8.83
CA LEU A 322 15.80 -31.13 -9.26
C LEU A 322 16.67 -31.53 -8.06
N LEU A 323 16.92 -30.62 -7.12
CA LEU A 323 17.67 -30.91 -5.88
C LEU A 323 16.97 -32.00 -5.05
N PHE A 324 15.64 -31.97 -4.93
CA PHE A 324 14.87 -33.00 -4.23
C PHE A 324 14.91 -34.35 -4.96
N SER A 325 14.87 -34.35 -6.30
CA SER A 325 14.99 -35.58 -7.11
C SER A 325 16.41 -36.18 -7.04
N VAL A 326 17.44 -35.34 -7.10
CA VAL A 326 18.84 -35.75 -6.89
C VAL A 326 19.04 -36.28 -5.47
N TRP A 327 18.44 -35.64 -4.46
CA TRP A 327 18.47 -36.11 -3.07
C TRP A 327 17.78 -37.48 -2.92
N ILE A 328 16.60 -37.67 -3.52
CA ILE A 328 15.91 -38.98 -3.57
C ILE A 328 16.79 -40.04 -4.21
N LEU A 329 17.41 -39.76 -5.36
CA LEU A 329 18.32 -40.71 -6.03
C LEU A 329 19.53 -41.06 -5.15
N MET A 330 20.21 -40.05 -4.61
CA MET A 330 21.37 -40.24 -3.73
C MET A 330 21.06 -41.00 -2.42
N TYR A 331 19.83 -40.90 -1.91
CA TYR A 331 19.39 -41.64 -0.73
C TYR A 331 18.82 -43.02 -1.05
N ASN A 332 18.18 -43.23 -2.21
CA ASN A 332 17.71 -44.54 -2.65
C ASN A 332 18.87 -45.50 -2.92
N ASP A 333 19.97 -45.05 -3.53
CA ASP A 333 21.17 -45.88 -3.72
C ASP A 333 21.77 -46.32 -2.37
N ARG A 334 21.77 -45.44 -1.37
CA ARG A 334 22.16 -45.79 0.00
C ARG A 334 21.18 -46.79 0.63
N PHE A 335 19.87 -46.63 0.40
CA PHE A 335 18.85 -47.53 0.94
C PHE A 335 18.98 -48.95 0.35
N ILE A 336 19.19 -49.07 -0.96
CA ILE A 336 19.43 -50.35 -1.65
C ILE A 336 20.74 -51.00 -1.15
N SER A 337 21.81 -50.21 -0.97
CA SER A 337 23.06 -50.69 -0.39
C SER A 337 22.89 -51.25 1.02
N ILE A 338 22.16 -50.53 1.89
CA ILE A 338 21.88 -50.95 3.28
C ILE A 338 20.99 -52.21 3.32
N VAL A 339 19.95 -52.30 2.48
CA VAL A 339 19.09 -53.49 2.39
C VAL A 339 19.87 -54.73 1.91
N ASN A 340 20.77 -54.56 0.93
CA ASN A 340 21.64 -55.66 0.48
C ASN A 340 22.66 -56.08 1.56
N GLN A 341 23.21 -55.14 2.34
CA GLN A 341 24.10 -55.48 3.48
C GLN A 341 23.35 -56.18 4.62
N LEU A 342 22.10 -55.82 4.89
CA LEU A 342 21.26 -56.48 5.90
C LEU A 342 20.74 -57.86 5.48
N SER A 343 20.90 -58.24 4.21
CA SER A 343 20.41 -59.50 3.66
C SER A 343 21.40 -60.68 3.76
N ILE A 344 22.64 -60.46 4.26
CA ILE A 344 23.68 -61.50 4.35
C ILE A 344 24.35 -61.48 5.74
N SER A 345 23.65 -61.97 6.77
CA SER A 345 24.27 -62.43 8.03
C SER A 345 23.34 -63.34 8.84
N PHE A 346 23.46 -64.65 8.62
CA PHE A 346 22.98 -65.69 9.54
C PHE A 346 23.98 -66.86 9.43
N GLY A 347 24.74 -67.14 10.50
CA GLY A 347 25.83 -68.12 10.44
C GLY A 347 26.81 -68.09 11.63
N ASP A 348 26.33 -68.60 12.77
CA ASP A 348 27.11 -69.19 13.87
C ASP A 348 28.14 -68.33 14.66
N ALA A 349 28.73 -68.94 15.70
CA ALA A 349 29.26 -68.26 16.88
C ALA A 349 30.49 -68.97 17.51
N SER A 350 30.87 -68.55 18.73
CA SER A 350 32.06 -68.90 19.55
C SER A 350 33.37 -68.17 19.15
N GLY A 351 34.31 -67.90 20.08
CA GLY A 351 34.26 -67.98 21.55
C GLY A 351 35.65 -67.99 22.23
N SER A 352 35.68 -67.70 23.54
CA SER A 352 36.84 -67.75 24.49
C SER A 352 37.89 -66.60 24.48
N ASP A 353 38.75 -66.57 25.51
CA ASP A 353 39.38 -65.36 26.12
C ASP A 353 40.71 -65.69 26.86
N SER A 354 41.50 -64.65 27.23
CA SER A 354 42.72 -64.62 28.09
C SER A 354 44.01 -65.31 27.57
N GLY A 355 45.25 -64.96 27.99
CA GLY A 355 45.79 -63.84 28.81
C GLY A 355 47.24 -64.10 29.31
N GLY A 356 48.04 -63.06 29.68
CA GLY A 356 49.18 -63.18 30.63
C GLY A 356 50.64 -62.75 30.23
N GLU A 357 51.22 -61.89 31.10
CA GLU A 357 52.61 -61.56 31.57
C GLU A 357 53.77 -62.60 31.41
N GLU A 358 55.10 -62.43 31.66
CA GLU A 358 56.17 -61.42 32.01
C GLU A 358 57.57 -62.14 31.83
N SER A 359 58.85 -61.71 32.01
CA SER A 359 59.67 -60.52 32.40
C SER A 359 61.04 -60.62 31.63
N GLU A 360 62.30 -60.20 31.95
CA GLU A 360 63.06 -59.59 33.08
C GLU A 360 64.08 -58.53 32.50
N ILE A 361 65.07 -58.07 33.27
CA ILE A 361 66.07 -57.03 32.89
C ILE A 361 67.48 -57.36 33.41
N LYS A 362 68.54 -57.02 32.64
CA LYS A 362 69.86 -56.65 33.23
C LYS A 362 70.65 -55.59 32.44
N LEU A 363 71.54 -54.91 33.18
CA LEU A 363 72.39 -53.73 32.88
C LEU A 363 73.88 -54.13 33.11
N PRO A 364 74.95 -53.34 32.80
CA PRO A 364 75.09 -51.86 32.80
C PRO A 364 75.92 -51.29 31.61
N GLY A 365 76.32 -50.00 31.51
CA GLY A 365 75.95 -48.77 32.24
C GLY A 365 77.06 -47.70 32.24
N LYS A 366 76.71 -46.42 32.02
CA LYS A 366 77.57 -45.24 32.31
C LYS A 366 76.72 -43.97 32.47
N VAL A 367 76.93 -43.23 33.57
CA VAL A 367 76.15 -42.03 33.91
C VAL A 367 76.71 -40.79 33.18
N GLY A 368 75.82 -39.90 32.72
CA GLY A 368 76.20 -38.64 32.08
C GLY A 368 75.02 -37.90 31.42
N LYS A 369 74.58 -38.36 30.24
CA LYS A 369 73.59 -37.65 29.41
C LYS A 369 72.21 -37.42 30.08
N LYS A 370 71.68 -38.41 30.82
CA LYS A 370 70.27 -38.42 31.28
C LYS A 370 69.91 -37.29 32.28
N ARG A 371 70.87 -36.82 33.10
CA ARG A 371 70.68 -35.70 34.03
C ARG A 371 70.76 -34.34 33.33
N LEU A 372 71.67 -34.20 32.35
CA LEU A 372 71.79 -32.97 31.55
C LEU A 372 70.54 -32.75 30.69
N ALA A 373 70.01 -33.81 30.06
CA ALA A 373 68.76 -33.74 29.30
C ALA A 373 67.57 -33.30 30.16
N LYS A 374 67.45 -33.79 31.40
CA LYS A 374 66.37 -33.38 32.33
C LYS A 374 66.51 -31.93 32.82
N LEU A 375 67.71 -31.37 32.82
CA LEU A 375 67.93 -29.94 33.10
C LEU A 375 67.50 -29.08 31.91
N ARG A 376 68.00 -29.38 30.69
CA ARG A 376 67.61 -28.67 29.46
C ARG A 376 66.10 -28.69 29.24
N ALA A 377 65.46 -29.85 29.34
CA ALA A 377 64.00 -29.96 29.20
C ALA A 377 63.20 -29.22 30.30
N LYS A 378 63.81 -28.87 31.44
CA LYS A 378 63.19 -27.99 32.45
C LYS A 378 63.36 -26.50 32.10
N GLU A 379 64.49 -26.15 31.51
CA GLU A 379 64.86 -24.81 31.07
C GLU A 379 64.09 -24.40 29.81
N GLU A 380 64.06 -25.26 28.79
CA GLU A 380 63.21 -25.16 27.59
C GLU A 380 61.72 -25.01 27.98
N ARG A 381 61.23 -25.81 28.95
CA ARG A 381 59.84 -25.72 29.44
C ARG A 381 59.58 -24.47 30.30
N LYS A 382 60.61 -23.80 30.81
CA LYS A 382 60.48 -22.48 31.45
C LYS A 382 60.38 -21.39 30.38
N GLN A 383 61.31 -21.37 29.42
CA GLN A 383 61.32 -20.44 28.30
C GLN A 383 60.03 -20.50 27.48
N ALA A 384 59.52 -21.71 27.18
CA ALA A 384 58.26 -21.88 26.47
C ALA A 384 57.04 -21.31 27.21
N ARG A 385 57.04 -21.31 28.56
CA ARG A 385 55.98 -20.68 29.37
C ARG A 385 56.10 -19.17 29.40
N GLU A 386 57.31 -18.66 29.53
CA GLU A 386 57.58 -17.21 29.53
C GLU A 386 57.19 -16.60 28.17
N ALA A 387 57.55 -17.25 27.06
CA ALA A 387 57.12 -16.86 25.72
C ALA A 387 55.60 -16.96 25.50
N GLU A 388 54.93 -18.00 26.00
CA GLU A 388 53.46 -18.14 25.91
C GLU A 388 52.74 -17.04 26.73
N GLU A 389 53.30 -16.65 27.88
CA GLU A 389 52.75 -15.59 28.72
C GLU A 389 52.96 -14.20 28.12
N GLU A 390 54.12 -13.95 27.49
CA GLU A 390 54.39 -12.75 26.68
C GLU A 390 53.47 -12.66 25.44
N GLU A 391 53.25 -13.76 24.70
CA GLU A 391 52.33 -13.77 23.55
C GLU A 391 50.90 -13.41 23.98
N ARG A 392 50.41 -14.00 25.09
CA ARG A 392 49.08 -13.65 25.63
C ARG A 392 49.00 -12.20 26.10
N ALA A 393 50.07 -11.65 26.68
CA ALA A 393 50.11 -10.24 27.10
C ALA A 393 50.04 -9.29 25.89
N LEU A 394 50.85 -9.54 24.85
CA LEU A 394 50.85 -8.78 23.60
C LEU A 394 49.49 -8.85 22.90
N LYS A 395 48.88 -10.05 22.84
CA LYS A 395 47.57 -10.27 22.22
C LYS A 395 46.46 -9.49 22.93
N ARG A 396 46.48 -9.42 24.27
CA ARG A 396 45.54 -8.61 25.06
C ARG A 396 45.69 -7.12 24.77
N GLN A 397 46.92 -6.59 24.74
CA GLN A 397 47.16 -5.18 24.42
C GLN A 397 46.63 -4.80 23.04
N ILE A 398 46.86 -5.67 22.03
CA ILE A 398 46.35 -5.46 20.66
C ILE A 398 44.80 -5.52 20.61
N GLU A 399 44.18 -6.36 21.43
CA GLU A 399 42.71 -6.48 21.51
C GLU A 399 42.08 -5.27 22.22
N GLU A 400 42.71 -4.79 23.30
CA GLU A 400 42.30 -3.61 24.07
C GLU A 400 42.45 -2.31 23.25
N GLU A 401 43.57 -2.13 22.55
CA GLU A 401 43.78 -0.99 21.63
C GLU A 401 42.74 -0.99 20.47
N ARG A 402 42.36 -2.18 19.97
CA ARG A 402 41.31 -2.34 18.96
C ARG A 402 39.91 -2.04 19.51
N ALA A 403 39.64 -2.37 20.77
CA ALA A 403 38.37 -2.04 21.42
C ALA A 403 38.25 -0.52 21.66
N GLU A 404 39.31 0.14 22.13
CA GLU A 404 39.33 1.60 22.30
C GLU A 404 39.16 2.34 20.95
N LYS A 405 39.82 1.86 19.88
CA LYS A 405 39.67 2.38 18.52
C LYS A 405 38.31 2.12 17.88
N ARG A 406 37.51 1.17 18.38
CA ARG A 406 36.10 0.99 17.99
C ARG A 406 35.21 2.00 18.70
N ARG A 407 35.29 2.06 20.03
CA ARG A 407 34.52 3.00 20.85
C ARG A 407 34.69 4.45 20.41
N LYS A 408 35.91 4.89 20.13
CA LYS A 408 36.18 6.25 19.62
C LYS A 408 35.59 6.54 18.23
N ARG A 409 35.31 5.52 17.41
CA ARG A 409 34.60 5.66 16.13
C ARG A 409 33.10 5.69 16.32
N GLU A 410 32.57 4.82 17.17
CA GLU A 410 31.16 4.77 17.56
C GLU A 410 30.73 6.11 18.18
N GLU A 411 31.52 6.64 19.13
CA GLU A 411 31.35 7.97 19.75
C GLU A 411 31.44 9.12 18.71
N GLU A 412 32.30 9.00 17.68
CA GLU A 412 32.40 9.96 16.57
C GLU A 412 31.24 9.88 15.56
N GLU A 413 30.67 8.69 15.34
CA GLU A 413 29.57 8.46 14.40
C GLU A 413 28.24 8.91 15.01
N GLU A 414 27.97 8.58 16.28
CA GLU A 414 26.82 9.14 17.01
C GLU A 414 26.82 10.67 17.02
N GLU A 415 27.98 11.30 17.20
CA GLU A 415 28.06 12.77 17.25
C GLU A 415 27.78 13.42 15.89
N LYS A 416 28.25 12.78 14.80
CA LYS A 416 27.89 13.20 13.43
C LYS A 416 26.41 12.98 13.13
N GLU A 417 25.78 11.96 13.71
CA GLU A 417 24.34 11.70 13.58
C GLU A 417 23.50 12.71 14.37
N ARG A 418 23.86 12.98 15.63
CA ARG A 418 23.26 14.06 16.45
C ARG A 418 23.35 15.43 15.77
N GLN A 419 24.48 15.76 15.14
CA GLN A 419 24.65 17.02 14.42
C GLN A 419 23.78 17.10 13.16
N LYS A 420 23.64 16.01 12.39
CA LYS A 420 22.71 15.92 11.26
C LYS A 420 21.25 16.10 11.70
N GLU A 421 20.82 15.42 12.77
CA GLU A 421 19.46 15.63 13.32
C GLU A 421 19.23 17.09 13.70
N LEU A 422 20.21 17.74 14.34
CA LEU A 422 20.09 19.14 14.77
C LEU A 422 20.06 20.11 13.58
N GLU A 423 20.71 19.77 12.47
CA GLU A 423 20.64 20.54 11.21
C GLU A 423 19.32 20.31 10.49
N GLU A 424 18.84 19.07 10.37
CA GLU A 424 17.56 18.74 9.77
C GLU A 424 16.38 19.38 10.53
N LYS A 425 16.38 19.30 11.87
CA LYS A 425 15.38 19.96 12.73
C LYS A 425 15.36 21.48 12.50
N ARG A 426 16.52 22.13 12.43
CA ARG A 426 16.62 23.58 12.14
C ARG A 426 16.15 23.93 10.73
N ARG A 427 16.48 23.14 9.71
CA ARG A 427 15.96 23.33 8.34
C ARG A 427 14.44 23.20 8.30
N LEU A 428 13.88 22.22 9.01
CA LEU A 428 12.44 21.95 9.05
C LEU A 428 11.66 22.98 9.89
N GLU A 429 12.30 23.63 10.86
CA GLU A 429 11.77 24.82 11.56
C GLU A 429 11.82 26.08 10.69
N GLU A 430 12.91 26.29 9.93
CA GLU A 430 13.03 27.42 9.01
C GLU A 430 12.06 27.30 7.81
N GLU A 431 11.84 26.08 7.30
CA GLU A 431 10.84 25.78 6.26
C GLU A 431 9.43 26.09 6.78
N LYS A 432 9.04 25.58 7.96
CA LYS A 432 7.76 25.92 8.61
C LYS A 432 7.57 27.43 8.80
N ARG A 433 8.61 28.15 9.23
CA ARG A 433 8.51 29.60 9.44
C ARG A 433 8.25 30.32 8.12
N LYS A 434 8.94 29.93 7.04
CA LYS A 434 8.68 30.46 5.68
C LYS A 434 7.29 30.11 5.16
N GLU A 435 6.81 28.87 5.39
CA GLU A 435 5.43 28.48 5.06
C GLU A 435 4.39 29.35 5.79
N GLN A 436 4.64 29.69 7.07
CA GLN A 436 3.75 30.56 7.86
C GLN A 436 3.86 32.04 7.44
N GLU A 437 5.07 32.55 7.17
CA GLU A 437 5.30 33.90 6.62
C GLU A 437 4.62 34.07 5.24
N GLU A 438 4.58 33.03 4.40
CA GLU A 438 3.83 33.02 3.14
C GLU A 438 2.31 32.93 3.35
N TYR A 439 1.85 32.12 4.30
CA TYR A 439 0.43 32.01 4.65
C TYR A 439 -0.13 33.35 5.15
N GLU A 440 0.61 34.06 6.00
CA GLU A 440 0.21 35.39 6.50
C GLU A 440 0.20 36.45 5.38
N LYS A 441 1.14 36.41 4.43
CA LYS A 441 1.10 37.26 3.23
C LYS A 441 -0.09 36.95 2.32
N LEU A 442 -0.40 35.67 2.11
CA LEU A 442 -1.58 35.25 1.35
C LEU A 442 -2.89 35.70 2.04
N LYS A 443 -2.96 35.61 3.37
CA LYS A 443 -4.07 36.10 4.17
C LYS A 443 -4.24 37.63 4.09
N GLN A 444 -3.14 38.38 4.03
CA GLN A 444 -3.16 39.84 3.84
C GLN A 444 -3.54 40.24 2.40
N GLY A 445 -3.23 39.43 1.40
CA GLY A 445 -3.61 39.65 0.00
C GLY A 445 -5.06 39.31 -0.35
N PHE A 446 -5.90 38.94 0.63
CA PHE A 446 -7.28 38.48 0.43
C PHE A 446 -8.34 39.55 0.77
N THR A 447 -7.97 40.84 0.77
CA THR A 447 -8.93 41.95 0.85
C THR A 447 -9.77 42.03 -0.43
N VAL A 448 -11.09 42.03 -0.26
CA VAL A 448 -12.10 41.86 -1.32
C VAL A 448 -12.15 43.04 -2.30
N GLU A 449 -12.32 42.74 -3.59
CA GLU A 449 -12.95 43.62 -4.59
C GLU A 449 -14.22 42.93 -5.12
N GLU A 450 -15.32 43.68 -5.31
CA GLU A 450 -16.66 43.15 -5.59
C GLU A 450 -17.10 43.31 -7.06
N GLN A 451 -17.52 42.20 -7.69
CA GLN A 451 -18.46 42.02 -8.83
C GLN A 451 -18.37 40.53 -9.26
N GLY A 452 -19.42 39.75 -9.56
CA GLY A 452 -20.78 40.05 -10.03
C GLY A 452 -20.90 39.66 -11.52
N CYS A 453 -21.74 38.73 -11.99
CA CYS A 453 -22.82 37.90 -11.39
C CYS A 453 -22.57 36.39 -11.78
N ASP A 454 -23.41 35.36 -11.54
CA ASP A 454 -24.86 35.16 -11.76
C ASP A 454 -25.55 34.27 -10.68
N VAL A 455 -26.89 34.24 -10.75
CA VAL A 455 -27.91 33.80 -9.77
C VAL A 455 -28.68 32.59 -10.34
N ASP A 456 -29.09 31.51 -9.63
CA ASP A 456 -28.84 31.06 -8.25
C ASP A 456 -29.25 29.56 -8.09
N ILE A 457 -28.56 28.81 -7.21
CA ILE A 457 -29.12 27.71 -6.36
C ILE A 457 -28.26 27.51 -5.08
N ASN A 458 -27.46 28.51 -4.66
CA ASN A 458 -26.31 28.28 -3.77
C ASN A 458 -26.24 29.15 -2.49
N GLU A 459 -26.98 30.26 -2.37
CA GLU A 459 -26.90 31.07 -1.15
C GLU A 459 -27.45 30.34 0.09
N ASP A 460 -28.63 29.71 -0.03
CA ASP A 460 -29.35 29.05 1.07
C ASP A 460 -28.48 28.08 1.88
N THR A 461 -27.72 27.19 1.22
CA THR A 461 -26.95 26.15 1.92
C THR A 461 -25.62 26.64 2.47
N ALA A 462 -25.07 27.73 1.95
CA ALA A 462 -23.90 28.40 2.52
C ALA A 462 -24.30 29.14 3.81
N ASN A 463 -25.42 29.85 3.77
CA ASN A 463 -26.03 30.48 4.93
C ASN A 463 -26.42 29.45 5.99
N LEU A 464 -27.14 28.36 5.65
CA LEU A 464 -27.45 27.28 6.60
C LEU A 464 -26.22 26.57 7.20
N LEU A 465 -25.06 26.56 6.53
CA LEU A 465 -23.82 26.03 7.10
C LEU A 465 -23.19 26.99 8.09
N LYS A 466 -23.19 28.28 7.77
CA LYS A 466 -22.71 29.37 8.63
C LYS A 466 -23.60 29.50 9.87
N GLU A 467 -24.92 29.55 9.70
CA GLU A 467 -25.92 29.60 10.77
C GLU A 467 -25.83 28.38 11.69
N PHE A 468 -25.60 27.18 11.17
CA PHE A 468 -25.39 25.97 11.99
C PHE A 468 -24.18 26.11 12.92
N VAL A 469 -23.06 26.64 12.41
CA VAL A 469 -21.85 26.88 13.19
C VAL A 469 -22.05 28.05 14.18
N GLU A 470 -22.61 29.17 13.74
CA GLU A 470 -22.86 30.36 14.58
C GLU A 470 -23.87 30.07 15.70
N TYR A 471 -24.93 29.30 15.44
CA TYR A 471 -25.90 28.85 16.45
C TYR A 471 -25.23 28.02 17.54
N ILE A 472 -24.40 27.03 17.16
CA ILE A 472 -23.65 26.19 18.10
C ILE A 472 -22.65 27.03 18.93
N GLN A 473 -21.92 27.93 18.30
CA GLN A 473 -20.97 28.82 18.97
C GLN A 473 -21.65 29.77 19.96
N LYS A 474 -22.86 30.26 19.63
CA LYS A 474 -23.62 31.21 20.46
C LYS A 474 -24.39 30.54 21.60
N ALA A 475 -24.95 29.35 21.36
CA ALA A 475 -25.74 28.62 22.36
C ALA A 475 -24.88 27.91 23.42
N LYS A 476 -23.58 27.65 23.13
CA LYS A 476 -22.58 26.97 24.00
C LYS A 476 -22.90 25.51 24.37
N VAL A 477 -24.14 25.17 24.71
CA VAL A 477 -24.60 23.81 25.03
C VAL A 477 -25.91 23.55 24.29
N VAL A 478 -25.97 22.50 23.47
CA VAL A 478 -27.12 22.25 22.57
C VAL A 478 -27.52 20.78 22.58
N SER A 479 -28.83 20.48 22.49
CA SER A 479 -29.32 19.11 22.30
C SER A 479 -29.23 18.66 20.83
N MET A 480 -28.91 17.38 20.59
CA MET A 480 -28.94 16.80 19.24
C MET A 480 -30.37 16.81 18.63
N GLU A 481 -31.41 16.70 19.46
CA GLU A 481 -32.81 16.73 19.04
C GLU A 481 -33.28 18.16 18.70
N GLU A 482 -32.73 19.14 19.41
CA GLU A 482 -32.97 20.57 19.19
C GLU A 482 -32.32 21.03 17.87
N LEU A 483 -31.05 20.65 17.63
CA LEU A 483 -30.39 20.85 16.33
C LEU A 483 -31.12 20.13 15.17
N ALA A 484 -31.65 18.93 15.42
CA ALA A 484 -32.44 18.20 14.44
C ALA A 484 -33.73 18.94 14.07
N GLY A 485 -34.45 19.48 15.06
CA GLY A 485 -35.64 20.30 14.84
C GLY A 485 -35.32 21.63 14.16
N GLN A 486 -34.35 22.38 14.67
CA GLN A 486 -33.95 23.71 14.20
C GLN A 486 -33.54 23.71 12.71
N PHE A 487 -32.82 22.67 12.27
CA PHE A 487 -32.30 22.57 10.89
C PHE A 487 -33.03 21.52 10.03
N GLN A 488 -34.17 20.98 10.49
CA GLN A 488 -34.98 19.97 9.80
C GLN A 488 -34.19 18.72 9.34
N MET A 489 -33.19 18.32 10.13
CA MET A 489 -32.34 17.14 9.87
C MET A 489 -32.72 15.97 10.79
N ARG A 490 -32.37 14.73 10.43
CA ARG A 490 -32.49 13.60 11.38
C ARG A 490 -31.34 13.68 12.38
N SER A 491 -31.56 13.32 13.64
CA SER A 491 -30.55 13.41 14.71
C SER A 491 -29.25 12.64 14.40
N ILE A 492 -29.33 11.56 13.61
CA ILE A 492 -28.13 10.83 13.14
C ILE A 492 -27.30 11.63 12.13
N ASP A 493 -27.94 12.41 11.25
CA ASP A 493 -27.25 13.27 10.28
C ASP A 493 -26.61 14.48 10.99
N VAL A 494 -27.24 14.98 12.05
CA VAL A 494 -26.69 16.02 12.95
C VAL A 494 -25.42 15.52 13.65
N ILE A 495 -25.45 14.30 14.21
CA ILE A 495 -24.30 13.68 14.88
C ILE A 495 -23.12 13.53 13.91
N ASP A 496 -23.35 13.06 12.68
CA ASP A 496 -22.26 12.90 11.71
C ASP A 496 -21.78 14.26 11.14
N ARG A 497 -22.67 15.25 10.99
CA ARG A 497 -22.28 16.64 10.65
C ARG A 497 -21.39 17.26 11.73
N LEU A 498 -21.69 17.05 13.02
CA LEU A 498 -20.86 17.48 14.14
C LEU A 498 -19.51 16.76 14.19
N LYS A 499 -19.48 15.43 14.02
CA LYS A 499 -18.21 14.66 13.94
C LYS A 499 -17.30 15.18 12.82
N ASN A 500 -17.86 15.48 11.65
CA ASN A 500 -17.09 16.05 10.54
C ASN A 500 -16.56 17.45 10.89
N LEU A 501 -17.40 18.36 11.42
CA LEU A 501 -16.97 19.71 11.82
C LEU A 501 -15.92 19.71 12.94
N LEU A 502 -15.92 18.70 13.83
CA LEU A 502 -14.86 18.45 14.82
C LEU A 502 -13.57 17.92 14.17
N ALA A 503 -13.68 17.01 13.20
CA ALA A 503 -12.53 16.45 12.48
C ALA A 503 -11.86 17.44 11.52
N ASP A 504 -12.64 18.35 10.93
CA ASP A 504 -12.20 19.45 10.08
C ASP A 504 -11.68 20.66 10.88
N GLY A 505 -11.85 20.67 12.21
CA GLY A 505 -11.41 21.74 13.10
C GLY A 505 -12.24 23.03 13.05
N MET A 506 -13.37 23.02 12.34
CA MET A 506 -14.30 24.17 12.24
C MET A 506 -15.12 24.39 13.52
N LEU A 507 -15.31 23.32 14.31
CA LEU A 507 -15.85 23.38 15.67
C LEU A 507 -14.91 22.67 16.63
N THR A 508 -14.93 23.12 17.89
CA THR A 508 -14.20 22.53 19.01
C THR A 508 -15.17 22.31 20.17
N GLY A 509 -15.15 21.13 20.79
CA GLY A 509 -16.16 20.78 21.77
C GLY A 509 -16.21 19.28 22.11
N VAL A 510 -17.17 18.92 22.96
CA VAL A 510 -17.33 17.57 23.53
C VAL A 510 -18.78 17.10 23.34
N ILE A 511 -18.96 15.82 23.03
CA ILE A 511 -20.27 15.16 22.97
C ILE A 511 -20.48 14.40 24.29
N ASP A 512 -21.59 14.70 24.97
CA ASP A 512 -22.02 14.03 26.20
C ASP A 512 -22.73 12.69 25.89
N ASP A 513 -22.67 11.72 26.81
CA ASP A 513 -23.32 10.40 26.62
C ASP A 513 -24.85 10.49 26.57
N ARG A 514 -25.40 11.63 27.01
CA ARG A 514 -26.82 11.99 27.02
C ARG A 514 -27.29 12.70 25.76
N GLY A 515 -26.49 12.75 24.71
CA GLY A 515 -26.88 13.35 23.42
C GLY A 515 -26.88 14.87 23.42
N LYS A 516 -25.97 15.50 24.15
CA LYS A 516 -25.70 16.95 24.10
C LYS A 516 -24.34 17.24 23.47
N PHE A 517 -24.22 18.38 22.82
CA PHE A 517 -22.94 18.94 22.39
C PHE A 517 -22.58 20.17 23.23
N ILE A 518 -21.34 20.24 23.70
CA ILE A 518 -20.79 21.39 24.43
C ILE A 518 -19.69 22.00 23.57
N PHE A 519 -19.91 23.22 23.08
CA PHE A 519 -18.89 24.00 22.38
C PHE A 519 -17.87 24.57 23.37
N VAL A 520 -16.59 24.32 23.11
CA VAL A 520 -15.45 24.74 23.94
C VAL A 520 -14.45 25.41 23.02
N THR A 521 -14.18 26.70 23.22
CA THR A 521 -13.27 27.46 22.37
C THR A 521 -11.85 26.91 22.41
N GLU A 522 -11.06 27.21 21.37
CA GLU A 522 -9.67 26.73 21.28
C GLU A 522 -8.82 27.19 22.48
N ASP A 523 -9.10 28.37 23.04
CA ASP A 523 -8.38 28.92 24.20
C ASP A 523 -8.85 28.35 25.55
N GLU A 524 -10.16 28.07 25.72
CA GLU A 524 -10.67 27.27 26.84
C GLU A 524 -10.04 25.87 26.84
N MET A 525 -9.95 25.23 25.66
CA MET A 525 -9.31 23.92 25.47
C MET A 525 -7.80 23.97 25.77
N LYS A 526 -7.06 24.99 25.29
CA LYS A 526 -5.64 25.20 25.62
C LYS A 526 -5.42 25.41 27.11
N ALA A 527 -6.30 26.14 27.80
CA ALA A 527 -6.22 26.36 29.24
C ALA A 527 -6.40 25.05 30.03
N ILE A 528 -7.40 24.23 29.70
CA ILE A 528 -7.62 22.91 30.31
C ILE A 528 -6.42 21.99 30.07
N VAL A 529 -5.92 21.90 28.83
CA VAL A 529 -4.73 21.08 28.49
C VAL A 529 -3.47 21.57 29.23
N THR A 530 -3.33 22.88 29.43
CA THR A 530 -2.21 23.46 30.17
C THR A 530 -2.27 23.12 31.67
N PHE A 531 -3.46 23.22 32.29
CA PHE A 531 -3.69 22.84 33.68
C PHE A 531 -3.38 21.36 33.95
N VAL A 532 -3.87 20.45 33.07
CA VAL A 532 -3.57 19.01 33.16
C VAL A 532 -2.06 18.76 33.04
N LYS A 533 -1.37 19.41 32.10
CA LYS A 533 0.09 19.28 31.94
C LYS A 533 0.89 19.84 33.12
N GLN A 534 0.42 20.90 33.78
CA GLN A 534 1.11 21.51 34.92
C GLN A 534 0.95 20.73 36.23
N ARG A 535 -0.19 20.07 36.46
CA ARG A 535 -0.43 19.28 37.68
C ARG A 535 -0.12 17.78 37.54
N GLY A 536 -0.14 17.23 36.33
CA GLY A 536 0.25 15.83 36.03
C GLY A 536 -0.76 14.78 36.50
N ARG A 537 -1.00 14.67 37.81
CA ARG A 537 -2.13 13.91 38.38
C ARG A 537 -3.19 14.90 38.87
N VAL A 538 -4.39 14.81 38.31
CA VAL A 538 -5.54 15.66 38.61
C VAL A 538 -6.71 14.74 38.95
N SER A 539 -7.49 15.05 39.98
CA SER A 539 -8.71 14.29 40.28
C SER A 539 -9.82 14.64 39.28
N VAL A 540 -10.86 13.81 39.18
CA VAL A 540 -12.03 14.13 38.34
C VAL A 540 -12.72 15.39 38.88
N ASP A 541 -12.79 15.53 40.21
CA ASP A 541 -13.39 16.67 40.88
C ASP A 541 -12.59 17.96 40.62
N ASP A 542 -11.24 17.94 40.77
CA ASP A 542 -10.36 19.08 40.39
C ASP A 542 -10.59 19.52 38.93
N LEU A 543 -10.80 18.56 38.01
CA LEU A 543 -10.97 18.84 36.60
C LEU A 543 -12.35 19.44 36.30
N VAL A 544 -13.42 18.94 36.93
CA VAL A 544 -14.77 19.51 36.85
C VAL A 544 -14.78 20.92 37.44
N ASP A 545 -14.19 21.10 38.61
CA ASP A 545 -14.15 22.38 39.33
C ASP A 545 -13.28 23.43 38.63
N TYR A 546 -12.35 23.02 37.77
CA TYR A 546 -11.58 23.91 36.90
C TYR A 546 -12.28 24.18 35.55
N SER A 547 -12.90 23.16 34.96
CA SER A 547 -13.71 23.28 33.74
C SER A 547 -14.87 24.26 33.94
N ASN A 548 -15.62 24.14 35.05
CA ASN A 548 -16.71 25.03 35.42
C ASN A 548 -16.28 26.48 35.72
N LYS A 549 -14.97 26.76 35.86
CA LYS A 549 -14.43 28.12 36.04
C LYS A 549 -13.88 28.73 34.75
N LEU A 550 -13.69 27.93 33.70
CA LEU A 550 -13.23 28.37 32.38
C LEU A 550 -14.40 28.45 31.37
N ILE A 551 -15.25 27.43 31.34
CA ILE A 551 -16.41 27.39 30.46
C ILE A 551 -17.52 28.23 31.09
N ASN A 552 -17.63 29.50 30.68
CA ASN A 552 -18.83 30.28 30.98
C ASN A 552 -20.03 29.68 30.21
N MET A 553 -21.12 29.40 30.92
CA MET A 553 -22.29 28.64 30.43
C MET A 553 -23.60 29.44 30.39
N ASP A 554 -23.58 30.76 30.68
CA ASP A 554 -24.76 31.61 30.55
C ASP A 554 -25.22 31.69 29.07
N PRO A 555 -26.43 31.19 28.72
CA PRO A 555 -26.96 31.32 27.38
C PRO A 555 -27.44 32.76 27.13
N GLN A 556 -27.22 33.27 25.92
CA GLN A 556 -28.03 34.39 25.43
C GLN A 556 -29.31 33.79 24.81
N ASP A 557 -30.47 34.10 25.39
CA ASP A 557 -31.77 33.75 24.80
C ASP A 557 -31.91 34.43 23.43
N VAL A 558 -32.03 33.63 22.37
CA VAL A 558 -32.05 34.09 20.97
C VAL A 558 -33.25 33.48 20.25
N THR A 559 -34.41 34.07 20.48
CA THR A 559 -35.61 33.81 19.68
C THR A 559 -35.50 34.57 18.35
N LEU A 560 -34.91 33.95 17.34
CA LEU A 560 -34.97 34.48 15.97
C LEU A 560 -36.40 34.28 15.43
N GLN A 561 -37.07 35.39 15.12
CA GLN A 561 -38.34 35.36 14.41
C GLN A 561 -38.06 35.20 12.91
N CYS A 562 -38.51 34.10 12.31
CA CYS A 562 -38.51 33.96 10.86
C CYS A 562 -39.36 35.07 10.21
N SER A 563 -38.88 35.61 9.10
CA SER A 563 -39.59 36.54 8.20
C SER A 563 -39.51 36.00 6.78
#